data_AF-A0A074KWL2-F1
#
_entry.id   AF-A0A074KWL2-F1
#
_cell.length_a   1.000
_cell.length_b   1.000
_cell.length_c   1.000
_cell.angle_alpha   90.00
_cell.angle_beta   90.00
_cell.angle_gamma   90.00
#
_symmetry.space_group_name_H-M   'P 1'
#
loop_
_entity.id
_entity.type
_entity.pdbx_description
1 polymer ?
#
loop_
_entity_poly.entity_id
_entity_poly.type
_entity_poly.pdbx_seq_one_letter_code
_entity_poly.pdbx_strand_id
1 'polypeptide(L)'
;MNPVAVNKDGVDSTTVEREIEVGKDQARQEGKPEEMIEKIAMGKLQKFYKENTLLSQSFEKDNSKTIAQYLDSVSKGLAVKEFKRISIG
;
A
#
# COMPACT_ATOMS: atom_id res chain seq x y z
N MET A 1 5.87 4.97 9.81
CA MET A 1 5.44 4.52 8.47
C MET A 1 6.66 4.27 7.58
N ASN A 2 6.68 3.15 6.83
CA ASN A 2 7.81 2.72 5.97
C ASN A 2 7.31 2.43 4.54
N PRO A 3 6.97 3.46 3.74
CA PRO A 3 6.47 3.24 2.39
C PRO A 3 7.58 2.67 1.49
N VAL A 4 7.21 1.71 0.64
CA VAL A 4 8.07 1.09 -0.38
C VAL A 4 7.98 1.80 -1.72
N ALA A 5 6.89 2.52 -1.97
CA ALA A 5 6.63 3.25 -3.21
C ALA A 5 5.83 4.53 -2.98
N VAL A 6 5.83 5.44 -3.97
CA VAL A 6 5.04 6.68 -3.90
C VAL A 6 3.55 6.34 -3.94
N ASN A 7 3.15 5.51 -4.89
CA ASN A 7 1.79 5.04 -5.12
C ASN A 7 1.81 3.54 -5.46
N LYS A 8 0.62 2.96 -5.67
CA LYS A 8 0.47 1.55 -6.07
C LYS A 8 1.22 1.20 -7.36
N ASP A 9 1.34 2.17 -8.28
CA ASP A 9 1.94 1.98 -9.60
C ASP A 9 3.47 1.94 -9.54
N GLY A 10 4.06 2.49 -8.48
CA GLY A 10 5.50 2.43 -8.21
C GLY A 10 5.93 1.20 -7.40
N VAL A 11 5.01 0.30 -7.04
CA VAL A 11 5.35 -0.95 -6.35
C VAL A 11 5.84 -1.96 -7.39
N ASP A 12 7.01 -2.55 -7.14
CA ASP A 12 7.58 -3.56 -8.02
C ASP A 12 6.65 -4.78 -8.17
N SER A 13 6.50 -5.26 -9.41
CA SER A 13 5.58 -6.37 -9.72
C SER A 13 5.91 -7.65 -8.95
N THR A 14 7.19 -7.91 -8.68
CA THR A 14 7.61 -9.08 -7.89
C THR A 14 7.17 -8.97 -6.43
N THR A 15 7.07 -7.75 -5.90
CA THR A 15 6.53 -7.51 -4.55
C THR A 15 5.02 -7.71 -4.54
N VAL A 16 4.32 -7.21 -5.57
CA VAL A 16 2.87 -7.39 -5.72
C VAL A 16 2.50 -8.87 -5.80
N GLU A 17 3.17 -9.62 -6.66
CA GLU A 17 2.95 -11.07 -6.83
C GLU A 17 3.23 -11.82 -5.53
N ARG A 18 4.32 -11.50 -4.84
CA ARG A 18 4.66 -12.10 -3.54
C ARG A 18 3.57 -11.85 -2.50
N GLU A 19 3.09 -10.61 -2.37
CA GLU A 19 2.03 -10.27 -1.41
C GLU A 19 0.69 -10.95 -1.75
N ILE A 20 0.37 -11.09 -3.04
CA ILE A 20 -0.81 -11.84 -3.48
C ILE A 20 -0.70 -13.31 -3.06
N GLU A 21 0.44 -13.96 -3.33
CA GLU A 21 0.64 -15.37 -3.00
C GLU A 21 0.64 -15.59 -1.48
N VAL A 22 1.28 -14.72 -0.70
CA VAL A 22 1.22 -14.74 0.78
C VAL A 22 -0.23 -14.59 1.26
N GLY A 23 -0.99 -13.66 0.66
CA GLY A 23 -2.40 -13.45 0.96
C GLY A 23 -3.26 -14.68 0.66
N LYS A 24 -3.01 -15.35 -0.46
CA LYS A 24 -3.70 -16.58 -0.87
C LYS A 24 -3.36 -17.75 0.05
N ASP A 25 -2.09 -17.96 0.33
CA ASP A 25 -1.63 -19.05 1.19
C ASP A 25 -2.19 -18.93 2.60
N GLN A 26 -2.23 -17.72 3.14
CA GLN A 26 -2.85 -17.49 4.44
C GLN A 26 -4.37 -17.77 4.42
N ALA A 27 -5.07 -17.37 3.36
CA ALA A 27 -6.50 -17.66 3.21
C ALA A 27 -6.78 -19.16 3.02
N ARG A 28 -5.90 -19.91 2.33
CA ARG A 28 -5.94 -21.38 2.24
C ARG A 28 -5.73 -22.04 3.59
N GLN A 29 -4.74 -21.59 4.36
CA GLN A 29 -4.48 -22.10 5.71
C GLN A 29 -5.65 -21.85 6.66
N GLU A 30 -6.38 -20.74 6.48
CA GLU A 30 -7.62 -20.43 7.19
C GLU A 30 -8.83 -21.25 6.72
N GLY A 31 -8.67 -22.15 5.73
CA GLY A 31 -9.73 -23.03 5.23
C GLY A 31 -10.81 -22.32 4.42
N LYS A 32 -10.50 -21.17 3.80
CA LYS A 32 -11.47 -20.42 2.98
C LYS A 32 -11.66 -21.07 1.61
N PRO A 33 -12.84 -20.94 0.98
CA PRO A 33 -13.08 -21.44 -0.38
C PRO A 33 -12.16 -20.77 -1.41
N GLU A 34 -11.72 -21.51 -2.44
CA GLU A 34 -10.84 -21.02 -3.52
C GLU A 34 -11.38 -19.74 -4.19
N GLU A 35 -12.71 -19.67 -4.40
CA GLU A 35 -13.38 -18.51 -4.97
C GLU A 35 -13.34 -17.25 -4.07
N MET A 36 -13.16 -17.43 -2.76
CA MET A 36 -13.00 -16.33 -1.80
C MET A 36 -11.52 -16.01 -1.55
N ILE A 37 -10.62 -16.97 -1.73
CA ILE A 37 -9.18 -16.79 -1.52
C ILE A 37 -8.64 -15.65 -2.38
N GLU A 38 -9.03 -15.58 -3.66
CA GLU A 38 -8.59 -14.52 -4.55
C GLU A 38 -9.11 -13.14 -4.12
N LYS A 39 -10.39 -13.05 -3.71
CA LYS A 39 -10.96 -11.81 -3.16
C LYS A 39 -10.27 -11.36 -1.87
N ILE A 40 -9.93 -12.30 -0.99
CA ILE A 40 -9.23 -12.02 0.26
C ILE A 40 -7.80 -11.55 -0.03
N ALA A 41 -7.09 -12.20 -0.95
CA ALA A 41 -5.76 -11.81 -1.36
C ALA A 41 -5.75 -10.40 -1.98
N MET A 42 -6.70 -10.08 -2.86
CA MET A 42 -6.86 -8.72 -3.39
C MET A 42 -7.16 -7.68 -2.31
N GLY A 43 -7.98 -8.02 -1.31
CA GLY A 43 -8.25 -7.16 -0.16
C GLY A 43 -7.00 -6.90 0.68
N LYS A 44 -6.20 -7.94 0.94
CA LYS A 44 -4.89 -7.81 1.61
C LYS A 44 -3.92 -6.97 0.81
N LEU A 45 -3.86 -7.15 -0.51
CA LEU A 45 -3.03 -6.33 -1.39
C LEU A 45 -3.45 -4.84 -1.35
N GLN A 46 -4.75 -4.55 -1.36
CA GLN A 46 -5.22 -3.17 -1.20
C GLN A 46 -4.81 -2.58 0.15
N LYS A 47 -4.87 -3.36 1.22
CA LYS A 47 -4.39 -2.94 2.54
C LYS A 47 -2.87 -2.70 2.52
N PHE A 48 -2.11 -3.58 1.88
CA PHE A 48 -0.68 -3.42 1.67
C PHE A 48 -0.39 -2.09 0.97
N TYR A 49 -1.11 -1.75 -0.11
CA TYR A 49 -0.93 -0.45 -0.76
C TYR A 49 -1.27 0.72 0.14
N LYS A 50 -2.33 0.63 0.96
CA LYS A 50 -2.67 1.70 1.90
C LYS A 50 -1.59 1.94 2.96
N GLU A 51 -0.94 0.88 3.43
CA GLU A 51 0.06 0.95 4.50
C GLU A 51 1.48 1.17 3.98
N ASN A 52 1.79 0.74 2.75
CA ASN A 52 3.14 0.74 2.18
C ASN A 52 3.33 1.71 1.01
N THR A 53 2.32 2.53 0.67
CA THR A 53 2.50 3.61 -0.32
C THR A 53 2.42 4.98 0.34
N LEU A 54 3.33 5.87 -0.05
CA LEU A 54 3.47 7.21 0.53
C LEU A 54 2.18 8.02 0.43
N LEU A 55 1.49 7.97 -0.73
CA LEU A 55 0.31 8.80 -0.96
C LEU A 55 -0.95 8.30 -0.22
N SER A 56 -1.06 7.00 0.03
CA SER A 56 -2.25 6.39 0.61
C SER A 56 -2.25 6.37 2.14
N GLN A 57 -1.08 6.58 2.75
CA GLN A 57 -0.94 6.55 4.20
C GLN A 57 -1.53 7.81 4.85
N SER A 58 -1.89 7.70 6.12
CA SER A 58 -2.33 8.84 6.94
C SER A 58 -1.21 9.87 7.08
N PHE A 59 -1.56 11.14 7.10
CA PHE A 59 -0.57 12.19 7.34
C PHE A 59 -0.26 12.28 8.83
N GLU A 60 0.99 12.03 9.25
CA GLU A 60 1.40 12.01 10.67
C GLU A 60 0.97 13.27 11.45
N LYS A 61 0.96 14.44 10.79
CA LYS A 61 0.57 15.71 11.43
C LYS A 61 -0.94 15.92 11.51
N ASP A 62 -1.71 15.20 10.70
CA ASP A 62 -3.17 15.24 10.67
C ASP A 62 -3.70 13.89 10.18
N ASN A 63 -3.94 12.99 11.13
CA ASN A 63 -4.41 11.63 10.85
C ASN A 63 -5.82 11.58 10.26
N SER A 64 -6.52 12.72 10.13
CA SER A 64 -7.83 12.79 9.46
C SER A 64 -7.72 12.73 7.93
N LYS A 65 -6.52 12.93 7.38
CA LYS A 65 -6.26 12.98 5.94
C LYS A 65 -5.12 12.07 5.55
N THR A 66 -5.18 11.58 4.32
CA THR A 66 -4.05 10.94 3.64
C THR A 66 -3.07 11.97 3.12
N ILE A 67 -1.84 11.56 2.83
CA ILE A 67 -0.86 12.44 2.19
C ILE A 67 -1.35 12.95 0.83
N ALA A 68 -2.03 12.11 0.03
CA ALA A 68 -2.65 12.56 -1.23
C ALA A 68 -3.65 13.70 -1.01
N GLN A 69 -4.57 13.54 -0.05
CA GLN A 69 -5.55 14.58 0.29
C GLN A 69 -4.91 15.86 0.82
N TYR A 70 -3.81 15.72 1.58
CA TYR A 70 -3.05 16.87 2.03
C TYR A 70 -2.41 17.63 0.85
N LEU A 71 -1.74 16.92 -0.07
CA LEU A 71 -1.13 17.53 -1.25
C LEU A 71 -2.16 18.27 -2.12
N ASP A 72 -3.31 17.65 -2.35
CA ASP A 72 -4.42 18.27 -3.09
C ASP A 72 -4.96 19.53 -2.39
N SER A 73 -4.94 19.56 -1.05
CA SER A 73 -5.36 20.74 -0.27
C SER A 73 -4.37 21.90 -0.34
N VAL A 74 -3.09 21.63 -0.62
CA VAL A 74 -2.05 22.65 -0.76
C VAL A 74 -2.07 23.24 -2.16
N SER A 75 -2.08 22.39 -3.20
CA SER A 75 -2.18 22.82 -4.58
C SER A 75 -2.65 21.68 -5.47
N LYS A 76 -3.63 21.96 -6.34
CA LYS A 76 -4.14 20.97 -7.29
C LYS A 76 -3.03 20.52 -8.24
N GLY A 77 -2.81 19.21 -8.32
CA GLY A 77 -1.78 18.60 -9.18
C GLY A 77 -0.39 18.53 -8.54
N LEU A 78 -0.25 18.85 -7.26
CA LEU A 78 1.00 18.66 -6.53
C LEU A 78 1.28 17.16 -6.35
N ALA A 79 2.36 16.67 -6.96
CA ALA A 79 2.73 15.27 -6.96
C ALA A 79 4.13 15.03 -6.39
N VAL A 80 4.30 13.93 -5.66
CA VAL A 80 5.62 13.45 -5.23
C VAL A 80 6.25 12.68 -6.39
N LYS A 81 7.44 13.11 -6.83
CA LYS A 81 8.17 12.42 -7.91
C LYS A 81 8.97 11.22 -7.40
N GLU A 82 9.72 11.40 -6.32
CA GLU A 82 10.60 10.37 -5.76
C GLU A 82 10.82 10.66 -4.27
N PHE A 83 11.04 9.61 -3.48
CA PHE A 83 11.55 9.72 -2.10
C PHE A 83 12.61 8.65 -1.87
N LYS A 84 13.57 8.94 -0.99
CA LYS A 84 14.56 7.97 -0.51
C LYS A 84 14.54 7.96 1.01
N ARG A 85 14.33 6.78 1.59
CA ARG A 85 14.42 6.58 3.04
C ARG A 85 15.68 5.77 3.33
N ILE A 86 16.57 6.33 4.15
CA ILE A 86 17.79 5.66 4.62
C ILE A 86 17.64 5.49 6.13
N SER A 87 17.80 4.27 6.62
CA SER A 87 17.79 3.95 8.05
C SER A 87 19.13 3.32 8.41
N ILE A 88 19.79 3.87 9.43
CA ILE A 88 20.95 3.24 10.04
C ILE A 88 20.38 2.33 11.14
N GLY A 89 20.79 1.07 11.13
CA GLY A 89 20.25 0.00 11.99
C GLY A 89 20.35 0.31 13.47
#